data_AF-A0A8T4VF86-F1
#
_entry.id   AF-A0A8T4VF86-F1
#
_cell.length_a   1.000
_cell.length_b   1.000
_cell.length_c   1.000
_cell.angle_alpha   90.00
_cell.angle_beta   90.00
_cell.angle_gamma   90.00
#
_symmetry.space_group_name_H-M   'P 1'
#
loop_
_entity.id
_entity.type
_entity.pdbx_description
1 polymer ?
#
loop_
_entity_poly.entity_id
_entity_poly.type
_entity_poly.pdbx_seq_one_letter_code
_entity_poly.pdbx_strand_id
1 'polypeptide(L)'
;MLGKGNKSAPTDRVLDLRREGMDNSQIFNRLEREKYSPQEIYNSLDQAAVKQEIDINDVPSPSEKLPEPEFQTEQIQPEVQQMQTRMPIFSQEPPGRANYEMVEEIAESVVAEKWDDMIKNIGDLRLWKEKVETDMSGVKQEVIRIQTRVDNLQKAVLSKVSDYNDNISELNTEVKAMEKVFEKILEPLTRNVKDLEKITEKLKK
;
A
#
# COMPACT_ATOMS: atom_id res chain seq x y z
N MET A 1 -35.93 13.14 28.82
CA MET A 1 -35.32 13.61 27.55
C MET A 1 -33.81 13.60 27.75
N LEU A 2 -33.11 12.67 27.09
CA LEU A 2 -31.69 12.36 27.34
C LEU A 2 -30.75 13.31 26.58
N GLY A 3 -29.62 13.62 27.24
CA GLY A 3 -28.65 14.65 26.88
C GLY A 3 -27.85 14.41 25.61
N LYS A 4 -27.47 15.53 24.99
CA LYS A 4 -26.53 15.61 23.87
C LYS A 4 -25.12 15.36 24.42
N GLY A 5 -24.68 14.11 24.35
CA GLY A 5 -23.26 13.77 24.52
C GLY A 5 -22.45 14.43 23.42
N ASN A 6 -21.52 15.28 23.83
CA ASN A 6 -20.46 15.88 23.02
C ASN A 6 -19.68 14.73 22.34
N LYS A 7 -19.94 14.47 21.06
CA LYS A 7 -19.21 13.43 20.31
C LYS A 7 -17.92 14.06 19.77
N SER A 8 -16.96 14.31 20.66
CA SER A 8 -15.58 14.48 20.25
C SER A 8 -15.17 13.29 19.37
N ALA A 9 -14.27 13.49 18.40
CA ALA A 9 -13.72 12.34 17.66
C ALA A 9 -13.18 11.35 18.70
N PRO A 10 -13.32 10.02 18.50
CA PRO A 10 -12.91 9.08 19.53
C PRO A 10 -11.41 9.23 19.74
N THR A 11 -11.00 9.74 20.90
CA THR A 11 -9.59 9.80 21.30
C THR A 11 -8.93 8.43 21.13
N ASP A 12 -9.70 7.37 21.37
CA ASP A 12 -9.31 5.98 21.17
C ASP A 12 -8.95 5.67 19.71
N ARG A 13 -9.68 6.26 18.75
CA ARG A 13 -9.39 6.11 17.32
C ARG A 13 -8.08 6.76 16.95
N VAL A 14 -7.80 7.97 17.47
CA VAL A 14 -6.52 8.64 17.28
C VAL A 14 -5.37 7.80 17.84
N LEU A 15 -5.55 7.22 19.04
CA LEU A 15 -4.56 6.35 19.67
C LEU A 15 -4.30 5.08 18.86
N ASP A 16 -5.33 4.45 18.31
CA ASP A 16 -5.19 3.26 17.45
C ASP A 16 -4.44 3.57 16.16
N LEU A 17 -4.79 4.67 15.49
CA LEU A 17 -4.11 5.09 14.27
C LEU A 17 -2.64 5.47 14.54
N ARG A 18 -2.36 6.05 15.70
CA ARG A 18 -0.98 6.34 16.10
C ARG A 18 -0.18 5.07 16.42
N ARG A 19 -0.81 4.05 17.01
CA ARG A 19 -0.20 2.71 17.20
C ARG A 19 0.08 2.00 15.88
N GLU A 20 -0.74 2.25 14.85
CA GLU A 20 -0.50 1.82 13.47
C GLU A 20 0.68 2.57 12.80
N GLY A 21 1.29 3.57 13.47
CA GLY A 21 2.46 4.30 12.98
C GLY A 21 2.14 5.48 12.05
N MET A 22 0.88 5.92 11.97
CA MET A 22 0.50 7.10 11.17
C MET A 22 0.87 8.41 11.87
N ASP A 23 1.26 9.41 11.07
CA ASP A 23 1.51 10.77 11.56
C ASP A 23 0.20 11.57 11.77
N ASN A 24 0.27 12.68 12.49
CA ASN A 24 -0.92 13.49 12.82
C ASN A 24 -1.64 14.07 11.59
N SER A 25 -0.93 14.34 10.48
CA SER A 25 -1.52 14.83 9.23
C SER A 25 -2.27 13.72 8.48
N GLN A 26 -1.74 12.49 8.49
CA GLN A 26 -2.38 11.30 7.94
C GLN A 26 -3.60 10.91 8.76
N ILE A 27 -3.51 10.99 10.09
CA ILE A 27 -4.62 10.80 11.02
C ILE A 27 -5.72 11.83 10.74
N PHE A 28 -5.36 13.11 10.56
CA PHE A 28 -6.32 14.17 10.24
C PHE A 28 -7.09 13.87 8.94
N ASN A 29 -6.37 13.58 7.85
CA ASN A 29 -6.99 13.27 6.55
C ASN A 29 -7.87 12.01 6.59
N ARG A 30 -7.51 11.01 7.42
CA ARG A 30 -8.29 9.79 7.59
C ARG A 30 -9.56 10.04 8.41
N LEU A 31 -9.48 10.85 9.46
CA LEU A 31 -10.64 11.22 10.28
C LEU A 31 -11.58 12.18 9.54
N GLU A 32 -11.06 13.07 8.71
CA GLU A 32 -11.88 13.92 7.85
C GLU A 32 -12.67 13.07 6.83
N ARG A 33 -12.05 12.04 6.26
CA ARG A 33 -12.76 11.03 5.43
C ARG A 33 -13.80 10.23 6.19
N GLU A 34 -13.58 9.99 7.49
CA GLU A 34 -14.54 9.37 8.41
C GLU A 34 -15.63 10.36 8.87
N LYS A 35 -15.62 11.60 8.33
CA LYS A 35 -16.61 12.68 8.52
C LYS A 35 -16.61 13.32 9.91
N TYR A 36 -15.49 13.31 10.61
CA TYR A 36 -15.31 14.11 11.82
C TYR A 36 -15.06 15.59 11.47
N SER A 37 -15.52 16.52 12.30
CA SER A 37 -15.25 17.94 12.08
C SER A 37 -13.80 18.30 12.45
N PRO A 38 -13.21 19.34 11.82
CA PRO A 38 -11.84 19.76 12.14
C PRO A 38 -11.63 20.03 13.63
N GLN A 39 -12.58 20.71 14.29
CA GLN A 39 -12.48 21.04 15.71
C GLN A 39 -12.51 19.78 16.61
N GLU A 40 -13.32 18.78 16.26
CA GLU A 40 -13.35 17.50 16.97
C GLU A 40 -12.05 16.72 16.78
N ILE A 41 -11.44 16.77 15.59
CA ILE A 41 -10.17 16.12 15.29
C ILE A 41 -9.04 16.75 16.11
N TYR A 42 -8.95 18.10 16.13
CA TYR A 42 -7.91 18.82 16.90
C TYR A 42 -8.01 18.53 18.40
N ASN A 43 -9.22 18.60 18.96
CA ASN A 43 -9.43 18.30 20.38
C ASN A 43 -9.02 16.86 20.73
N SER A 44 -9.22 15.92 19.82
CA SER A 44 -8.92 14.50 20.05
C SER A 44 -7.45 14.17 19.86
N LEU A 45 -6.76 14.86 18.96
CA LEU A 45 -5.30 14.77 18.79
C LEU A 45 -4.56 15.30 20.02
N ASP A 46 -5.01 16.42 20.55
CA ASP A 46 -4.45 17.03 21.76
C ASP A 46 -4.69 16.15 22.99
N GLN A 47 -5.93 15.69 23.17
CA GLN A 47 -6.29 14.79 24.26
C GLN A 47 -5.56 13.43 24.17
N ALA A 48 -5.31 12.91 22.96
CA ALA A 48 -4.56 11.67 22.76
C ALA A 48 -3.06 11.84 23.07
N ALA A 49 -2.48 13.01 22.80
CA ALA A 49 -1.10 13.31 23.20
C ALA A 49 -0.94 13.30 24.72
N VAL A 50 -1.84 14.00 25.43
CA VAL A 50 -1.84 14.05 26.90
C VAL A 50 -2.08 12.65 27.50
N LYS A 51 -3.01 11.85 26.95
CA LYS A 51 -3.26 10.47 27.45
C LYS A 51 -2.07 9.53 27.25
N GLN A 52 -1.30 9.71 26.18
CA GLN A 52 -0.15 8.86 25.90
C GLN A 52 1.04 9.19 26.82
N GLU A 53 1.15 10.44 27.27
CA GLU A 53 2.14 10.86 28.27
C GLU A 53 1.85 10.38 29.70
N ILE A 54 0.64 9.87 29.98
CA ILE A 54 0.25 9.42 31.33
C ILE A 54 0.67 7.95 31.62
N ASP A 55 1.18 7.20 30.62
CA ASP A 55 1.62 5.79 30.79
C ASP A 55 3.14 5.63 30.95
N ILE A 56 3.82 6.68 31.43
CA ILE A 56 5.23 6.64 31.81
C ILE A 56 5.42 7.47 33.07
N ASN A 57 5.77 6.80 34.16
CA ASN A 57 6.32 7.43 35.36
C ASN A 57 7.60 8.19 34.98
N ASP A 58 7.51 9.51 34.71
CA ASP A 58 8.43 10.52 35.25
C ASP A 58 7.95 11.94 34.90
N VAL A 59 7.94 12.82 35.90
CA VAL A 59 7.68 14.27 35.78
C VAL A 59 9.01 14.98 35.48
N PRO A 60 9.07 16.06 34.68
CA PRO A 60 8.53 17.35 35.12
C PRO A 60 7.73 18.13 34.06
N SER A 61 6.70 18.83 34.52
CA SER A 61 5.95 19.85 33.78
C SER A 61 6.84 20.99 33.26
N PRO A 62 6.43 21.62 32.15
CA PRO A 62 6.47 23.07 32.01
C PRO A 62 5.05 23.62 32.12
N SER A 63 4.85 24.47 33.12
CA SER A 63 3.75 25.42 33.12
C SER A 63 4.01 26.47 32.02
N GLU A 64 3.09 26.60 31.07
CA GLU A 64 2.84 27.89 30.41
C GLU A 64 1.33 28.14 30.38
N LYS A 65 0.93 29.10 31.21
CA LYS A 65 -0.43 29.64 31.32
C LYS A 65 -0.77 30.38 30.02
N LEU A 66 -1.81 29.96 29.32
CA LEU A 66 -2.59 30.87 28.48
C LEU A 66 -3.72 31.51 29.32
N PRO A 67 -4.05 32.80 29.12
CA PRO A 67 -5.10 33.47 29.88
C PRO A 67 -6.49 33.03 29.42
N GLU A 68 -7.32 32.66 30.40
CA GLU A 68 -8.74 32.39 30.26
C GLU A 68 -9.51 33.74 30.29
N PRO A 69 -10.54 33.95 29.44
CA PRO A 69 -11.36 35.16 29.49
C PRO A 69 -12.34 35.10 30.67
N GLU A 70 -12.07 35.88 31.72
CA GLU A 70 -13.03 36.10 32.82
C GLU A 70 -14.19 36.99 32.35
N PHE A 71 -15.40 36.43 32.33
CA PHE A 71 -16.63 37.20 32.43
C PHE A 71 -16.84 37.62 33.88
N GLN A 72 -16.44 38.84 34.25
CA GLN A 72 -16.78 39.41 35.54
C GLN A 72 -18.18 39.99 35.53
N THR A 73 -19.04 39.42 36.38
CA THR A 73 -20.34 39.97 36.75
C THR A 73 -20.13 40.72 38.05
N GLU A 74 -20.03 42.05 38.03
CA GLU A 74 -19.85 42.83 39.26
C GLU A 74 -21.14 43.57 39.64
N GLN A 75 -21.69 43.13 40.78
CA GLN A 75 -22.73 43.81 41.53
C GLN A 75 -22.17 45.04 42.25
N ILE A 76 -23.06 45.99 42.46
CA ILE A 76 -22.86 47.37 42.87
C ILE A 76 -22.70 47.45 44.41
N GLN A 77 -21.68 48.15 44.91
CA GLN A 77 -21.83 49.03 46.07
C GLN A 77 -20.77 50.15 46.12
N PRO A 78 -21.11 51.37 46.59
CA PRO A 78 -20.28 52.56 46.42
C PRO A 78 -19.57 53.00 47.71
N GLU A 79 -18.39 53.61 47.61
CA GLU A 79 -18.11 54.95 48.18
C GLU A 79 -16.71 55.48 47.83
N VAL A 80 -16.70 56.72 47.33
CA VAL A 80 -15.71 57.83 47.39
C VAL A 80 -14.23 57.50 47.70
N GLN A 81 -13.23 58.07 47.04
CA GLN A 81 -13.02 59.51 46.82
C GLN A 81 -11.87 59.76 45.83
N GLN A 82 -12.11 60.76 45.00
CA GLN A 82 -11.29 61.49 44.02
C GLN A 82 -9.76 61.49 44.18
N MET A 83 -9.04 61.26 43.07
CA MET A 83 -7.92 62.14 42.65
C MET A 83 -7.75 62.09 41.12
N GLN A 84 -7.88 63.26 40.51
CA GLN A 84 -7.69 63.52 39.08
C GLN A 84 -6.22 63.37 38.69
N THR A 85 -5.93 62.53 37.69
CA THR A 85 -4.78 62.72 36.80
C THR A 85 -5.30 62.73 35.37
N ARG A 86 -5.21 63.90 34.72
CA ARG A 86 -5.53 64.07 33.29
C ARG A 86 -4.47 63.36 32.47
N MET A 87 -4.84 62.29 31.76
CA MET A 87 -4.04 61.79 30.63
C MET A 87 -4.64 62.31 29.32
N PRO A 88 -3.80 62.65 28.32
CA PRO A 88 -4.29 63.01 27.00
C PRO A 88 -4.89 61.78 26.32
N ILE A 89 -6.17 61.88 25.94
CA ILE A 89 -6.83 60.92 25.05
C ILE A 89 -6.25 61.15 23.66
N PHE A 90 -5.31 60.29 23.24
CA PHE A 90 -5.04 60.06 21.82
C PHE A 90 -5.93 58.92 21.36
N SER A 91 -6.74 59.23 20.34
CA SER A 91 -7.73 58.37 19.71
C SER A 91 -7.13 57.02 19.32
N GLN A 92 -7.75 55.94 19.81
CA GLN A 92 -7.49 54.60 19.29
C GLN A 92 -8.03 54.51 17.87
N GLU A 93 -7.12 54.43 16.91
CA GLU A 93 -7.44 54.00 15.55
C GLU A 93 -7.88 52.52 15.61
N PRO A 94 -8.92 52.10 14.88
CA PRO A 94 -9.43 50.73 14.98
C PRO A 94 -8.32 49.71 14.67
N PRO A 95 -7.99 48.80 15.60
CA PRO A 95 -6.96 47.78 15.42
C PRO A 95 -7.55 46.66 14.56
N GLY A 96 -7.66 46.91 13.25
CA GLY A 96 -8.31 45.99 12.34
C GLY A 96 -7.87 46.10 10.89
N ARG A 97 -6.84 46.89 10.57
CA ARG A 97 -6.26 46.95 9.21
C ARG A 97 -4.80 46.49 9.18
N ALA A 98 -3.98 46.91 10.14
CA ALA A 98 -2.57 46.49 10.22
C ALA A 98 -2.37 44.97 10.40
N ASN A 99 -3.27 44.29 11.13
CA ASN A 99 -3.20 42.83 11.29
C ASN A 99 -3.61 42.08 10.02
N TYR A 100 -4.50 42.63 9.19
CA TYR A 100 -4.86 41.98 7.93
C TYR A 100 -3.74 42.13 6.91
N GLU A 101 -3.10 43.30 6.83
CA GLU A 101 -1.94 43.52 5.94
C GLU A 101 -0.76 42.63 6.32
N MET A 102 -0.45 42.48 7.61
CA MET A 102 0.60 41.56 8.08
C MET A 102 0.23 40.08 7.86
N VAL A 103 -1.04 39.70 8.08
CA VAL A 103 -1.51 38.34 7.81
C VAL A 103 -1.57 38.06 6.30
N GLU A 104 -1.86 39.06 5.47
CA GLU A 104 -1.86 38.99 4.01
C GLU A 104 -0.43 38.86 3.49
N GLU A 105 0.53 39.63 4.01
CA GLU A 105 1.95 39.48 3.67
C GLU A 105 2.48 38.07 4.05
N ILE A 106 2.13 37.58 5.23
CA ILE A 106 2.50 36.22 5.67
C ILE A 106 1.80 35.16 4.81
N ALA A 107 0.53 35.35 4.46
CA ALA A 107 -0.21 34.43 3.61
C ALA A 107 0.36 34.41 2.19
N GLU A 108 0.69 35.56 1.61
CA GLU A 108 1.34 35.68 0.30
C GLU A 108 2.72 35.06 0.30
N SER A 109 3.53 35.27 1.35
CA SER A 109 4.85 34.67 1.46
C SER A 109 4.77 33.15 1.59
N VAL A 110 3.83 32.64 2.38
CA VAL A 110 3.62 31.19 2.55
C VAL A 110 3.08 30.56 1.26
N VAL A 111 2.13 31.22 0.57
CA VAL A 111 1.59 30.72 -0.71
C VAL A 111 2.68 30.74 -1.79
N ALA A 112 3.50 31.78 -1.87
CA ALA A 112 4.61 31.85 -2.81
C ALA A 112 5.68 30.79 -2.54
N GLU A 113 6.05 30.57 -1.28
CA GLU A 113 7.00 29.52 -0.88
C GLU A 113 6.46 28.13 -1.23
N LYS A 114 5.19 27.85 -0.91
CA LYS A 114 4.55 26.57 -1.25
C LYS A 114 4.37 26.38 -2.75
N TRP A 115 4.12 27.45 -3.51
CA TRP A 115 4.03 27.40 -4.97
C TRP A 115 5.40 27.12 -5.60
N ASP A 116 6.47 27.74 -5.10
CA ASP A 116 7.84 27.50 -5.57
C ASP A 116 8.30 26.06 -5.28
N ASP A 117 8.05 25.54 -4.08
CA ASP A 117 8.31 24.13 -3.75
C ASP A 117 7.49 23.16 -4.62
N MET A 118 6.25 23.50 -4.93
CA MET A 118 5.42 22.70 -5.84
C MET A 118 5.98 22.70 -7.27
N ILE A 119 6.44 23.85 -7.78
CA ILE A 119 7.06 23.94 -9.11
C ILE A 119 8.39 23.18 -9.17
N LYS A 120 9.20 23.20 -8.10
CA LYS A 120 10.41 22.36 -8.00
C LYS A 120 10.08 20.88 -8.09
N ASN A 121 9.01 20.43 -7.43
CA ASN A 121 8.53 19.05 -7.51
C ASN A 121 7.94 18.71 -8.89
N ILE A 122 7.39 19.69 -9.63
CA ILE A 122 6.93 19.53 -11.02
C ILE A 122 8.11 19.34 -11.99
N GLY A 123 9.29 19.88 -11.67
CA GLY A 123 10.52 19.56 -12.42
C GLY A 123 10.81 18.06 -12.51
N ASP A 124 10.34 17.30 -11.52
CA ASP A 124 10.39 15.83 -11.49
C ASP A 124 9.45 15.18 -12.52
N LEU A 125 8.36 15.85 -12.95
CA LEU A 125 7.42 15.25 -13.91
C LEU A 125 8.04 14.96 -15.28
N ARG A 126 8.99 15.79 -15.72
CA ARG A 126 9.71 15.52 -16.99
C ARG A 126 10.63 14.32 -16.85
N LEU A 127 11.37 14.25 -15.74
CA LEU A 127 12.27 13.12 -15.46
C LEU A 127 11.48 11.83 -15.25
N TRP A 128 10.36 11.89 -14.53
CA TRP A 128 9.42 10.80 -14.36
C TRP A 128 8.87 10.34 -15.71
N LYS A 129 8.45 11.27 -16.59
CA LYS A 129 8.00 10.92 -17.94
C LYS A 129 9.09 10.21 -18.74
N GLU A 130 10.31 10.74 -18.75
CA GLU A 130 11.45 10.12 -19.45
C GLU A 130 11.77 8.72 -18.88
N LYS A 131 11.70 8.57 -17.56
CA LYS A 131 11.89 7.29 -16.88
C LYS A 131 10.80 6.30 -17.25
N VAL A 132 9.53 6.71 -17.23
CA VAL A 132 8.38 5.87 -17.61
C VAL A 132 8.45 5.49 -19.09
N GLU A 133 8.82 6.41 -19.98
CA GLU A 133 9.00 6.09 -21.41
C GLU A 133 10.12 5.07 -21.63
N THR A 134 11.22 5.21 -20.90
CA THR A 134 12.34 4.27 -20.93
C THR A 134 11.94 2.90 -20.38
N ASP A 135 11.31 2.87 -19.20
CA ASP A 135 10.85 1.64 -18.56
C ASP A 135 9.79 0.95 -19.44
N MET A 136 8.85 1.69 -20.02
CA MET A 136 7.83 1.18 -20.96
C MET A 136 8.47 0.62 -22.24
N SER A 137 9.47 1.29 -22.79
CA SER A 137 10.24 0.79 -23.94
C SER A 137 10.95 -0.51 -23.60
N GLY A 138 11.56 -0.60 -22.41
CA GLY A 138 12.17 -1.82 -21.89
C GLY A 138 11.18 -2.97 -21.78
N VAL A 139 10.00 -2.73 -21.18
CA VAL A 139 8.92 -3.71 -21.07
C VAL A 139 8.48 -4.19 -22.46
N LYS A 140 8.28 -3.28 -23.41
CA LYS A 140 7.91 -3.65 -24.80
C LYS A 140 8.95 -4.58 -25.44
N GLN A 141 10.24 -4.30 -25.24
CA GLN A 141 11.31 -5.15 -25.75
C GLN A 141 11.30 -6.54 -25.09
N GLU A 142 11.11 -6.61 -23.77
CA GLU A 142 11.03 -7.89 -23.07
C GLU A 142 9.82 -8.72 -23.55
N VAL A 143 8.67 -8.09 -23.79
CA VAL A 143 7.50 -8.78 -24.38
C VAL A 143 7.82 -9.36 -25.76
N ILE A 144 8.50 -8.61 -26.62
CA ILE A 144 8.94 -9.11 -27.95
C ILE A 144 9.94 -10.27 -27.81
N ARG A 145 10.87 -10.21 -26.84
CA ARG A 145 11.81 -11.30 -26.56
C ARG A 145 11.07 -12.54 -26.06
N ILE A 146 10.09 -12.38 -25.18
CA ILE A 146 9.25 -13.47 -24.67
C ILE A 146 8.49 -14.13 -25.81
N GLN A 147 7.83 -13.34 -26.67
CA GLN A 147 7.14 -13.86 -27.86
C GLN A 147 8.10 -14.70 -28.72
N THR A 148 9.28 -14.15 -29.03
CA THR A 148 10.29 -14.85 -29.83
C THR A 148 10.75 -16.17 -29.18
N ARG A 149 10.95 -16.17 -27.85
CA ARG A 149 11.32 -17.39 -27.09
C ARG A 149 10.20 -18.43 -27.12
N VAL A 150 8.94 -18.01 -27.00
CA VAL A 150 7.78 -18.90 -27.08
C VAL A 150 7.66 -19.50 -28.48
N ASP A 151 7.81 -18.71 -29.54
CA ASP A 151 7.76 -19.21 -30.93
C ASP A 151 8.85 -20.25 -31.19
N ASN A 152 10.06 -19.99 -30.70
CA ASN A 152 11.18 -20.94 -30.81
C ASN A 152 10.93 -22.21 -29.99
N LEU A 153 10.35 -22.08 -28.80
CA LEU A 153 9.98 -23.22 -27.96
C LEU A 153 8.89 -24.06 -28.64
N GLN A 154 7.86 -23.44 -29.22
CA GLN A 154 6.81 -24.14 -29.95
C GLN A 154 7.38 -24.94 -31.13
N LYS A 155 8.29 -24.33 -31.91
CA LYS A 155 8.99 -25.03 -32.99
C LYS A 155 9.82 -26.21 -32.48
N ALA A 156 10.59 -26.02 -31.42
CA ALA A 156 11.40 -27.08 -30.82
C ALA A 156 10.54 -28.23 -30.28
N VAL A 157 9.41 -27.91 -29.62
CA VAL A 157 8.46 -28.91 -29.12
C VAL A 157 7.81 -29.68 -30.27
N LEU A 158 7.35 -29.00 -31.32
CA LEU A 158 6.79 -29.66 -32.50
C LEU A 158 7.80 -30.59 -33.17
N SER A 159 9.06 -30.14 -33.34
CA SER A 159 10.14 -30.98 -33.85
C SER A 159 10.33 -32.21 -32.96
N LYS A 160 10.42 -32.02 -31.63
CA LYS A 160 10.65 -33.13 -30.70
C LYS A 160 9.50 -34.14 -30.69
N VAL A 161 8.25 -33.67 -30.83
CA VAL A 161 7.07 -34.53 -30.96
C VAL A 161 7.09 -35.29 -32.29
N SER A 162 7.50 -34.64 -33.39
CA SER A 162 7.69 -35.31 -34.68
C SER A 162 8.75 -36.41 -34.59
N ASP A 163 9.93 -36.09 -34.06
CA ASP A 163 11.02 -37.07 -33.86
C ASP A 163 10.54 -38.24 -32.99
N TYR A 164 9.73 -37.96 -31.97
CA TYR A 164 9.16 -38.99 -31.11
C TYR A 164 8.16 -39.89 -31.85
N ASN A 165 7.30 -39.32 -32.69
CA ASN A 165 6.38 -40.07 -33.53
C ASN A 165 7.12 -40.98 -34.52
N ASP A 166 8.19 -40.47 -35.14
CA ASP A 166 9.01 -41.24 -36.07
C ASP A 166 9.72 -42.40 -35.36
N ASN A 167 10.30 -42.15 -34.18
CA ASN A 167 10.89 -43.20 -33.35
C ASN A 167 9.87 -44.26 -32.93
N ILE A 168 8.64 -43.88 -32.57
CA ILE A 168 7.57 -44.85 -32.27
C ILE A 168 7.19 -45.68 -33.50
N SER A 169 7.15 -45.06 -34.67
CA SER A 169 6.88 -45.77 -35.93
C SER A 169 7.95 -46.80 -36.25
N GLU A 170 9.22 -46.44 -36.03
CA GLU A 170 10.36 -47.36 -36.16
C GLU A 170 10.26 -48.50 -35.14
N LEU A 171 10.02 -48.18 -33.87
CA LEU A 171 9.81 -49.18 -32.81
C LEU A 171 8.66 -50.13 -33.15
N ASN A 172 7.54 -49.64 -33.69
CA ASN A 172 6.44 -50.51 -34.13
C ASN A 172 6.88 -51.47 -35.24
N THR A 173 7.76 -51.03 -36.12
CA THR A 173 8.31 -51.87 -37.19
C THR A 173 9.25 -52.93 -36.62
N GLU A 174 10.12 -52.55 -35.68
CA GLU A 174 11.02 -53.48 -34.99
C GLU A 174 10.24 -54.51 -34.15
N VAL A 175 9.21 -54.07 -33.41
CA VAL A 175 8.33 -54.95 -32.64
C VAL A 175 7.62 -55.96 -33.55
N LYS A 176 7.13 -55.53 -34.72
CA LYS A 176 6.55 -56.47 -35.71
C LYS A 176 7.59 -57.45 -36.28
N ALA A 177 8.83 -57.01 -36.46
CA ALA A 177 9.91 -57.91 -36.89
C ALA A 177 10.21 -58.93 -35.79
N MET A 178 10.28 -58.49 -34.53
CA MET A 178 10.46 -59.35 -33.37
C MET A 178 9.31 -60.34 -33.21
N GLU A 179 8.06 -59.91 -33.42
CA GLU A 179 6.88 -60.78 -33.44
C GLU A 179 7.03 -61.90 -34.47
N LYS A 180 7.43 -61.57 -35.70
CA LYS A 180 7.69 -62.59 -36.75
C LYS A 180 8.84 -63.53 -36.39
N VAL A 181 9.90 -63.02 -35.76
CA VAL A 181 11.00 -63.87 -35.28
C VAL A 181 10.50 -64.81 -34.19
N PHE A 182 9.66 -64.32 -33.28
CA PHE A 182 9.05 -65.12 -32.23
C PHE A 182 8.14 -66.21 -32.81
N GLU A 183 7.29 -65.90 -33.80
CA GLU A 183 6.48 -66.89 -34.52
C GLU A 183 7.37 -68.01 -35.11
N LYS A 184 8.45 -67.63 -35.79
CA LYS A 184 9.42 -68.57 -36.38
C LYS A 184 10.13 -69.45 -35.36
N ILE A 185 10.28 -69.00 -34.11
CA ILE A 185 10.91 -69.77 -33.03
C ILE A 185 9.87 -70.64 -32.32
N LEU A 186 8.67 -70.12 -32.09
CA LEU A 186 7.61 -70.77 -31.32
C LEU A 186 7.01 -71.97 -32.06
N GLU A 187 6.85 -71.89 -33.38
CA GLU A 187 6.37 -73.00 -34.21
C GLU A 187 7.25 -74.27 -34.12
N PRO A 188 8.57 -74.23 -34.40
CA PRO A 188 9.42 -75.41 -34.29
C PRO A 188 9.59 -75.87 -32.86
N LEU A 189 9.63 -74.99 -31.85
CA LEU A 189 9.61 -75.40 -30.45
C LEU A 189 8.36 -76.22 -30.12
N THR A 190 7.19 -75.74 -30.52
CA THR A 190 5.91 -76.43 -30.30
C THR A 190 5.87 -77.78 -31.02
N ARG A 191 6.38 -77.85 -32.26
CA ARG A 191 6.51 -79.14 -32.99
C ARG A 191 7.47 -80.09 -32.30
N ASN A 192 8.66 -79.62 -31.92
CA ASN A 192 9.68 -80.41 -31.26
C ASN A 192 9.19 -80.96 -29.92
N VAL A 193 8.46 -80.16 -29.13
CA VAL A 193 7.83 -80.59 -27.87
C VAL A 193 6.80 -81.70 -28.13
N LYS A 194 5.91 -81.53 -29.14
CA LYS A 194 4.95 -82.57 -29.52
C LYS A 194 5.60 -83.86 -30.01
N ASP A 195 6.70 -83.76 -30.74
CA ASP A 195 7.41 -84.93 -31.26
C ASP A 195 8.17 -85.65 -30.13
N LEU A 196 8.75 -84.92 -29.17
CA LEU A 196 9.30 -85.49 -27.93
C LEU A 196 8.23 -86.23 -27.11
N GLU A 197 7.04 -85.65 -26.98
CA GLU A 197 5.90 -86.26 -26.29
C GLU A 197 5.53 -87.59 -26.94
N LYS A 198 5.40 -87.64 -28.27
CA LYS A 198 5.14 -88.88 -29.03
C LYS A 198 6.23 -89.94 -28.88
N ILE A 199 7.52 -89.53 -28.88
CA ILE A 199 8.64 -90.46 -28.67
C ILE A 199 8.58 -91.06 -27.27
N THR A 200 8.28 -90.22 -26.26
CA THR A 200 8.15 -90.65 -24.87
C THR A 200 6.97 -91.61 -24.67
N GLU A 201 5.82 -91.34 -25.32
CA GLU A 201 4.65 -92.23 -25.35
C GLU A 201 4.98 -93.60 -25.97
N LYS A 202 5.70 -93.63 -27.09
CA LYS A 202 6.14 -94.87 -27.74
C LYS A 202 7.10 -95.67 -26.86
N LEU A 203 7.99 -95.00 -26.13
CA LEU A 203 8.93 -95.64 -25.18
C LEU A 203 8.25 -96.16 -23.91
N LYS A 204 7.06 -95.65 -23.57
CA LYS A 204 6.26 -96.11 -22.44
C LYS A 204 5.40 -97.36 -22.75
N LYS A 205 5.24 -97.73 -24.02
CA LYS A 205 4.59 -98.97 -24.46
C LYS A 205 5.59 -100.09 -24.61
#